data_AF-A0A2M6ZXY4-F1
#
_entry.id   AF-A0A2M6ZXY4-F1
#
_cell.length_a   1.000
_cell.length_b   1.000
_cell.length_c   1.000
_cell.angle_alpha   90.00
_cell.angle_beta   90.00
_cell.angle_gamma   90.00
#
_symmetry.space_group_name_H-M   'P 1'
#
loop_
_entity.id
_entity.type
_entity.pdbx_description
1 polymer ?
#
loop_
_entity_poly.entity_id
_entity_poly.type
_entity_poly.pdbx_seq_one_letter_code
_entity_poly.pdbx_strand_id
1 'polypeptide(L)' 'EKGKECLEYSPDESEVLRKVDAGISPLAFLLNPVPVSSVLAVADAGVRMPPKSTYFYPKTPAGLVINPLW' A
#
# COMPACT_ATOMS: atom_id res chain seq x y z
N GLU A 1 2.95 19.97 -8.89
CA GLU A 1 2.06 18.85 -8.54
C GLU A 1 1.43 19.10 -7.16
N LYS A 2 0.27 19.77 -7.09
CA LYS A 2 -0.35 20.28 -5.85
C LYS A 2 -1.42 19.34 -5.23
N GLY A 3 -1.45 18.05 -5.62
CA GLY A 3 -2.52 17.10 -5.27
C GLY A 3 -2.16 16.00 -4.26
N LYS A 4 -0.89 15.85 -3.88
CA LYS A 4 -0.44 14.79 -2.95
C LYS A 4 -0.65 15.12 -1.47
N GLU A 5 -0.87 16.39 -1.13
CA GLU A 5 -0.96 16.84 0.27
C GLU A 5 -2.27 16.41 0.97
N CYS A 6 -3.24 15.83 0.25
CA CYS A 6 -4.56 15.45 0.79
C CYS A 6 -4.88 13.94 0.69
N LEU A 7 -3.91 13.07 0.44
CA LEU A 7 -4.13 11.62 0.25
C LEU A 7 -3.42 10.78 1.31
N GLU A 8 -4.20 10.00 2.07
CA GLU A 8 -3.71 9.04 3.05
C GLU A 8 -3.98 7.59 2.60
N TYR A 9 -3.13 6.67 3.06
CA TYR A 9 -3.23 5.23 2.76
C TYR A 9 -3.08 4.44 4.05
N SER A 10 -4.01 3.54 4.33
CA SER A 10 -3.88 2.57 5.42
C SER A 10 -4.30 1.17 4.93
N PRO A 11 -3.57 0.11 5.32
CA PRO A 11 -4.01 -1.27 5.10
C PRO A 11 -5.05 -1.74 6.14
N ASP A 12 -5.35 -0.93 7.16
CA ASP A 12 -6.31 -1.23 8.21
C ASP A 12 -7.66 -0.55 7.92
N GLU A 13 -8.64 -1.37 7.54
CA GLU A 13 -10.01 -0.91 7.28
C GLU A 13 -10.63 -0.18 8.49
N SER A 14 -10.36 -0.65 9.70
CA SER A 14 -10.94 -0.05 10.92
C SER A 14 -10.38 1.34 11.18
N GLU A 15 -9.10 1.57 10.88
CA GLU A 15 -8.49 2.90 10.96
C GLU A 15 -9.14 3.86 9.95
N VAL A 16 -9.35 3.39 8.72
CA VAL A 16 -9.96 4.18 7.63
C VAL A 16 -11.37 4.60 8.01
N LEU A 17 -12.21 3.67 8.46
CA LEU A 17 -13.59 3.96 8.88
C LEU A 17 -13.63 4.98 10.01
N ARG A 18 -12.78 4.82 11.03
CA ARG A 18 -12.68 5.78 12.14
C ARG A 18 -12.32 7.18 11.69
N LYS A 19 -11.44 7.34 10.69
CA LYS A 19 -11.05 8.66 10.16
C LYS A 19 -12.19 9.33 9.41
N VAL A 20 -13.02 8.55 8.70
CA VAL A 20 -14.22 9.06 8.02
C VAL A 20 -15.28 9.46 9.05
N ASP A 21 -15.58 8.57 10.01
CA ASP A 21 -16.59 8.83 11.05
C ASP A 21 -16.23 10.03 11.93
N ALA A 22 -14.95 10.25 12.19
CA ALA A 22 -14.46 11.41 12.95
C ALA A 22 -14.39 12.72 12.12
N GLY A 23 -14.71 12.68 10.83
CA GLY A 23 -14.64 13.84 9.93
C GLY A 23 -13.21 14.30 9.61
N ILE A 24 -12.19 13.49 9.92
CA ILE A 24 -10.78 13.78 9.62
C ILE A 24 -10.54 13.65 8.11
N SER A 25 -11.14 12.63 7.49
CA SER A 25 -11.12 12.43 6.04
C SER A 25 -12.55 12.49 5.50
N PRO A 26 -12.83 13.29 4.46
CA PRO A 26 -14.20 13.45 3.96
C PRO A 26 -14.73 12.21 3.23
N LEU A 27 -13.84 11.33 2.73
CA LEU A 27 -14.18 10.13 1.98
C LEU A 27 -13.03 9.13 2.07
N ALA A 28 -13.35 7.84 1.96
CA ALA A 28 -12.39 6.77 1.78
C ALA A 28 -12.79 5.83 0.64
N PHE A 29 -11.79 5.20 0.01
CA PHE A 29 -11.98 4.15 -0.99
C PHE A 29 -11.36 2.85 -0.46
N LEU A 30 -12.19 1.81 -0.35
CA LEU A 30 -11.72 0.45 -0.06
C LEU A 30 -11.52 -0.29 -1.37
N LEU A 31 -10.33 -0.87 -1.55
CA LEU A 31 -9.95 -1.60 -2.75
C LEU A 31 -9.84 -3.08 -2.46
N ASN A 32 -10.22 -3.91 -3.42
CA ASN A 32 -9.97 -5.34 -3.34
C ASN A 32 -8.46 -5.62 -3.28
N PRO A 33 -8.03 -6.63 -2.50
CA PRO A 33 -6.63 -7.02 -2.46
C PRO A 33 -6.16 -7.50 -3.83
N VAL A 34 -4.94 -7.13 -4.20
CA VAL A 34 -4.31 -7.58 -5.44
C VAL A 34 -3.84 -9.03 -5.28
N PRO A 35 -4.27 -9.97 -6.15
CA PRO A 35 -3.76 -11.33 -6.13
C PRO A 35 -2.24 -11.38 -6.37
N VAL A 36 -1.55 -12.31 -5.70
CA VAL A 36 -0.10 -12.51 -5.90
C VAL A 36 0.23 -12.83 -7.36
N SER A 37 -0.64 -13.60 -8.04
CA SER A 37 -0.48 -13.90 -9.47
C SER A 37 -0.44 -12.64 -10.35
N SER A 38 -1.23 -11.62 -10.03
CA SER A 38 -1.20 -10.35 -10.75
C SER A 38 0.11 -9.59 -10.52
N VAL A 39 0.65 -9.64 -9.30
CA VAL A 39 1.96 -9.03 -9.00
C VAL A 39 3.07 -9.70 -9.79
N LEU A 40 3.07 -11.03 -9.85
CA LEU A 40 4.04 -11.80 -10.63
C LEU A 40 3.93 -11.48 -12.13
N ALA A 41 2.72 -11.47 -12.68
CA ALA A 41 2.51 -11.16 -14.09
C ALA A 41 3.02 -9.76 -14.49
N VAL A 42 2.85 -8.76 -13.62
CA VAL A 42 3.38 -7.39 -13.85
C VAL A 42 4.91 -7.38 -13.79
N ALA A 43 5.51 -8.12 -12.85
CA ALA A 43 6.96 -8.25 -12.76
C ALA A 43 7.56 -8.97 -13.98
N ASP A 44 6.95 -10.08 -14.41
CA ASP A 44 7.37 -10.86 -15.59
C ASP A 44 7.28 -10.03 -16.88
N ALA A 45 6.32 -9.12 -16.96
CA ALA A 45 6.19 -8.17 -18.07
C ALA A 45 7.19 -7.01 -18.03
N GLY A 46 8.06 -6.93 -17.01
CA GLY A 46 9.06 -5.88 -16.87
C GLY A 46 8.47 -4.49 -16.59
N VAL A 47 7.21 -4.42 -16.15
CA VAL A 47 6.51 -3.17 -15.83
C VAL A 47 6.40 -2.96 -14.32
N ARG A 48 6.07 -1.74 -13.91
CA ARG A 48 5.91 -1.38 -12.50
C ARG A 48 4.44 -1.23 -12.14
N MET A 49 4.07 -1.78 -10.97
CA MET A 49 2.81 -1.45 -10.33
C MET A 49 2.75 0.06 -9.99
N PRO A 50 1.57 0.69 -10.01
CA PRO A 50 1.42 2.04 -9.48
C PRO A 50 1.86 2.10 -7.99
N PRO A 51 2.28 3.27 -7.51
CA PRO A 51 2.70 3.42 -6.12
C PRO A 51 1.53 3.10 -5.17
N LYS A 52 1.84 2.42 -4.06
CA LYS A 52 0.88 2.05 -3.00
C LYS A 52 -0.24 1.09 -3.44
N SER A 53 -0.10 0.38 -4.58
CA SER A 53 -1.09 -0.61 -5.04
C SER A 53 -1.09 -1.94 -4.28
N THR A 54 -0.03 -2.26 -3.55
CA THR A 54 0.11 -3.53 -2.82
C THR A 54 0.73 -3.31 -1.45
N TYR A 55 0.32 -4.10 -0.45
CA TYR A 55 0.89 -4.09 0.89
C TYR A 55 1.31 -5.51 1.30
N PHE A 56 2.61 -5.75 1.49
CA PHE A 56 3.15 -7.03 1.95
C PHE A 56 3.32 -7.02 3.46
N TYR A 57 2.74 -8.02 4.14
CA TYR A 57 2.87 -8.20 5.58
C TYR A 57 3.26 -9.65 5.93
N PRO A 58 4.31 -9.86 6.75
CA PRO A 58 5.27 -8.85 7.20
C PRO A 58 6.07 -8.29 6.00
N LYS A 59 6.64 -7.09 6.17
CA LYS A 59 7.54 -6.55 5.14
C LYS A 59 8.71 -7.51 4.96
N THR A 60 9.06 -7.79 3.71
CA THR A 60 10.24 -8.61 3.39
C THR A 60 11.47 -8.03 4.09
N PRO A 61 12.32 -8.84 4.73
CA PRO A 61 13.51 -8.38 5.45
C PRO A 61 14.64 -7.98 4.49
N ALA A 62 14.31 -7.41 3.33
CA ALA A 62 15.26 -7.01 2.30
C ALA A 62 16.36 -6.10 2.87
N GLY A 63 16.00 -5.21 3.80
CA GLY A 63 16.98 -4.38 4.51
C GLY A 63 17.97 -5.18 5.36
N LEU A 64 17.53 -6.26 6.02
CA LEU A 64 18.41 -7.13 6.80
C LEU A 64 19.31 -8.00 5.91
N VAL A 65 18.84 -8.35 4.71
CA VAL A 65 19.64 -9.06 3.69
C VAL A 65 20.70 -8.14 3.08
N ILE A 66 20.34 -6.88 2.78
CA ILE A 66 21.24 -5.89 2.16
C ILE A 66 22.23 -5.31 3.20
N ASN A 67 21.79 -5.10 4.44
CA ASN A 67 22.61 -4.58 5.54
C ASN A 67 22.45 -5.46 6.80
N PRO A 68 23.21 -6.55 6.87
CA PRO A 68 23.13 -7.45 8.00
C PRO A 68 23.73 -6.85 9.28
N LEU A 69 23.22 -7.24 10.45
CA LEU A 69 23.63 -6.69 11.76
C LEU A 69 24.66 -7.55 12.50
N TRP A 70 25.33 -8.47 11.79
CA TRP A 70 26.35 -9.37 12.33
C TRP A 70 27.76 -8.87 12.03
#